data_AF-A0A8T4RSF1-F1
#
_entry.id   AF-A0A8T4RSF1-F1
#
_cell.length_a   1.000
_cell.length_b   1.000
_cell.length_c   1.000
_cell.angle_alpha   90.00
_cell.angle_beta   90.00
_cell.angle_gamma   90.00
#
_symmetry.space_group_name_H-M   'P 1'
#
loop_
_entity.id
_entity.type
_entity.pdbx_description
1 polymer ?
#
loop_
_entity_poly.entity_id
_entity_poly.type
_entity_poly.pdbx_seq_one_letter_code
_entity_poly.pdbx_strand_id
1 'polypeptide(L)'
;MKQSKKNLSSKFKKPWLAALLNLIIPGLGYLYVGRRITFAVLLVSGEILALIGDWKEIFSEEPILFTLNETLLTLSLLLTWIAFAYDGYKTAESYNIGK
;
A
#
# COMPACT_ATOMS: atom_id res chain seq x y z
N MET A 1 -39.12 22.46 2.60
CA MET A 1 -38.66 21.09 2.92
C MET A 1 -37.15 21.11 3.12
N LYS A 2 -36.69 20.88 4.36
CA LYS A 2 -35.28 20.86 4.76
C LYS A 2 -34.61 19.61 4.20
N GLN A 3 -33.85 19.72 3.11
CA GLN A 3 -32.90 18.65 2.76
C GLN A 3 -31.61 18.86 3.55
N SER A 4 -31.51 18.06 4.61
CA SER A 4 -30.31 17.51 5.24
C SER A 4 -28.99 18.16 4.83
N LYS A 5 -28.45 19.02 5.72
CA LYS A 5 -27.01 19.23 5.81
C LYS A 5 -26.39 17.85 6.01
N LYS A 6 -25.90 17.24 4.94
CA LYS A 6 -25.04 16.06 4.99
C LYS A 6 -23.86 16.50 5.85
N ASN A 7 -23.86 16.11 7.12
CA ASN A 7 -22.70 16.18 7.99
C ASN A 7 -21.65 15.28 7.34
N LEU A 8 -20.93 15.81 6.36
CA LEU A 8 -19.66 15.27 5.91
C LEU A 8 -18.71 15.55 7.07
N SER A 9 -18.87 14.81 8.17
CA SER A 9 -17.80 14.68 9.14
C SER A 9 -16.63 14.15 8.33
N SER A 10 -15.70 15.05 8.02
CA SER A 10 -14.57 14.76 7.16
C SER A 10 -13.62 13.92 8.00
N LYS A 11 -13.99 12.66 8.29
CA LYS A 11 -13.35 11.79 9.28
C LYS A 11 -11.84 11.82 9.06
N PHE A 12 -11.11 12.34 10.04
CA PHE A 12 -9.66 12.29 10.07
C PHE A 12 -9.22 10.86 9.79
N LYS A 13 -8.29 10.69 8.85
CA LYS A 13 -7.73 9.40 8.50
C LYS A 13 -6.65 9.06 9.51
N LYS A 14 -6.52 7.80 9.92
CA LYS A 14 -5.47 7.37 10.85
C LYS A 14 -4.18 7.15 10.06
N PRO A 15 -3.10 7.94 10.26
CA PRO A 15 -1.89 7.82 9.43
C PRO A 15 -1.18 6.48 9.56
N TRP A 16 -1.13 5.93 10.77
CA TRP A 16 -0.58 4.59 11.01
C TRP A 16 -1.34 3.49 10.25
N LEU A 17 -2.66 3.65 10.05
CA LEU A 17 -3.45 2.68 9.30
C LEU A 17 -3.15 2.77 7.81
N ALA A 18 -2.96 3.97 7.27
CA ALA A 18 -2.52 4.15 5.89
C ALA A 18 -1.13 3.53 5.66
N ALA A 19 -0.23 3.68 6.63
CA ALA A 19 1.10 3.06 6.60
C ALA A 19 1.02 1.53 6.61
N LEU A 20 0.25 0.96 7.55
CA LEU A 20 0.06 -0.49 7.67
C LEU A 20 -0.54 -1.09 6.39
N LEU A 21 -1.54 -0.42 5.80
CA LEU A 21 -2.14 -0.88 4.55
C LEU A 21 -1.13 -0.91 3.41
N ASN A 22 -0.31 0.13 3.26
CA ASN A 22 0.76 0.15 2.25
C ASN A 22 1.90 -0.83 2.54
N LEU A 23 2.12 -1.20 3.81
CA LEU A 23 3.09 -2.23 4.19
C LEU A 23 2.60 -3.64 3.83
N ILE A 24 1.28 -3.89 3.80
CA ILE A 24 0.72 -5.20 3.42
C ILE A 24 0.63 -5.31 1.90
N ILE A 25 0.04 -4.30 1.24
CA ILE A 25 -0.03 -4.20 -0.21
C ILE A 25 0.20 -2.73 -0.59
N PRO A 26 1.32 -2.42 -1.28
CA PRO A 26 1.57 -1.09 -1.82
C PRO A 26 0.35 -0.55 -2.59
N GLY A 27 -0.14 0.62 -2.19
CA GLY A 27 -1.30 1.27 -2.81
C GLY A 27 -2.57 1.30 -1.95
N LEU A 28 -2.78 0.32 -1.06
CA LEU A 28 -4.01 0.27 -0.23
C LEU A 28 -4.17 1.48 0.71
N GLY A 29 -3.05 2.00 1.23
CA GLY A 29 -3.05 3.19 2.08
C GLY A 29 -3.59 4.43 1.34
N TYR A 30 -3.26 4.57 0.06
CA TYR A 30 -3.75 5.67 -0.77
C TYR A 30 -5.26 5.54 -1.07
N LEU A 31 -5.74 4.32 -1.35
CA LEU A 31 -7.18 4.05 -1.49
C LEU A 31 -7.94 4.38 -0.20
N TYR A 32 -7.41 3.98 0.95
CA TYR A 32 -8.00 4.31 2.26
C TYR A 32 -8.11 5.81 2.48
N VAL A 33 -7.07 6.58 2.15
CA VAL A 33 -7.08 8.05 2.28
C VAL A 33 -8.02 8.69 1.24
N GLY A 34 -8.15 8.10 0.06
CA GLY A 34 -8.88 8.66 -1.08
C GLY A 34 -8.06 9.71 -1.84
N ARG A 35 -6.73 9.60 -1.82
CA ARG A 35 -5.80 10.43 -2.61
C ARG A 35 -5.00 9.55 -3.55
N ARG A 36 -4.58 10.10 -4.70
CA ARG A 36 -3.80 9.38 -5.73
C ARG A 36 -4.47 8.06 -6.18
N ILE A 37 -5.80 8.06 -6.33
CA ILE A 37 -6.60 6.84 -6.57
C ILE A 37 -6.11 6.06 -7.80
N THR A 38 -5.86 6.74 -8.93
CA THR A 38 -5.36 6.06 -10.14
C THR A 38 -4.03 5.36 -9.92
N PHE A 39 -3.08 6.03 -9.25
CA PHE A 39 -1.79 5.44 -8.88
C PHE A 39 -1.97 4.24 -7.95
N ALA A 40 -2.85 4.37 -6.96
CA ALA A 40 -3.17 3.32 -6.01
C ALA A 40 -3.76 2.08 -6.68
N VAL A 41 -4.71 2.26 -7.62
CA VAL A 41 -5.31 1.17 -8.40
C VAL A 41 -4.25 0.48 -9.24
N LEU A 42 -3.38 1.23 -9.92
CA LEU A 42 -2.31 0.66 -10.73
C LEU A 42 -1.32 -0.16 -9.89
N LEU A 43 -0.90 0.36 -8.74
CA LEU A 43 -0.02 -0.36 -7.81
C LEU A 43 -0.66 -1.67 -7.34
N VAL A 44 -1.87 -1.61 -6.78
CA VAL A 44 -2.56 -2.80 -6.27
C VAL A 44 -2.79 -3.82 -7.39
N SER A 45 -3.14 -3.37 -8.59
CA SER A 45 -3.31 -4.27 -9.74
C SER A 45 -1.99 -4.92 -10.16
N GLY A 46 -0.88 -4.16 -10.13
CA GLY A 46 0.46 -4.67 -10.40
C GLY A 46 0.89 -5.75 -9.41
N GLU A 47 0.70 -5.51 -8.12
CA GLU A 47 0.98 -6.49 -7.06
C GLU A 47 0.17 -7.79 -7.24
N ILE A 48 -1.12 -7.68 -7.58
CA ILE A 48 -1.96 -8.84 -7.87
C ILE A 48 -1.43 -9.62 -9.07
N LEU A 49 -1.04 -8.93 -10.15
CA LEU A 49 -0.49 -9.57 -11.34
C LEU A 49 0.86 -10.26 -11.05
N ALA A 50 1.72 -9.65 -10.25
CA ALA A 50 2.99 -10.26 -9.82
C ALA A 50 2.75 -11.55 -9.05
N LEU A 51 1.85 -11.54 -8.05
CA LEU A 51 1.48 -12.74 -7.29
C LEU A 51 0.93 -13.88 -8.16
N ILE A 52 0.19 -13.53 -9.22
CA ILE A 52 -0.32 -14.52 -10.18
C ILE A 52 0.81 -15.06 -11.07
N GLY A 53 1.72 -14.18 -11.53
CA GLY A 53 2.85 -14.54 -12.37
C GLY A 53 3.81 -15.49 -11.68
N ASP A 54 4.09 -15.23 -10.40
CA ASP A 54 5.07 -15.96 -9.59
C ASP A 54 4.45 -17.16 -8.86
N TRP A 55 3.19 -17.50 -9.13
CA TRP A 55 2.44 -18.54 -8.42
C TRP A 55 3.21 -19.87 -8.32
N LYS A 56 3.88 -20.30 -9.40
CA LYS A 56 4.63 -21.56 -9.42
C LYS A 56 5.87 -21.54 -8.53
N GLU A 57 6.56 -20.41 -8.47
CA GLU A 57 7.78 -20.24 -7.68
C GLU A 57 7.45 -20.18 -6.18
N ILE A 58 6.33 -19.54 -5.82
CA ILE A 58 5.85 -19.45 -4.44
C ILE A 58 5.48 -20.82 -3.86
N PHE A 59 4.96 -21.73 -4.67
CA PHE A 59 4.48 -23.06 -4.23
C PHE A 59 5.38 -24.22 -4.62
N SER A 60 6.59 -23.97 -5.14
CA SER A 60 7.56 -25.04 -5.39
C SER A 60 8.13 -25.58 -4.07
N GLU A 61 8.25 -26.91 -3.93
CA GLU A 61 8.82 -27.57 -2.74
C GLU A 61 10.36 -27.59 -2.74
N GLU A 62 11.00 -26.81 -3.62
CA GLU A 62 12.46 -26.71 -3.66
C GLU A 62 12.97 -26.01 -2.40
N PRO A 63 14.02 -26.52 -1.75
CA PRO A 63 14.60 -25.87 -0.57
C PRO A 63 15.13 -24.49 -0.96
N ILE A 64 14.57 -23.46 -0.32
CA ILE A 64 14.94 -22.05 -0.56
C ILE A 64 16.36 -21.83 -0.04
N LEU A 65 17.34 -21.86 -0.94
CA LEU A 65 18.72 -21.46 -0.68
C LEU A 65 18.93 -20.06 -1.24
N PHE A 66 18.94 -19.06 -0.36
CA PHE A 66 19.15 -17.67 -0.78
C PHE A 66 20.57 -17.46 -1.31
N THR A 67 20.68 -17.12 -2.59
CA THR A 67 21.92 -16.59 -3.15
C THR A 67 22.16 -15.15 -2.69
N LEU A 68 23.39 -14.62 -2.85
CA LEU A 68 23.67 -13.21 -2.55
C LEU A 68 22.77 -12.27 -3.35
N ASN A 69 22.49 -12.61 -4.61
CA ASN A 69 21.64 -11.79 -5.48
C ASN A 69 20.19 -11.78 -5.00
N GLU A 70 19.63 -12.94 -4.63
CA GLU A 70 18.28 -13.05 -4.07
C GLU A 70 18.16 -12.35 -2.71
N THR A 71 19.21 -12.42 -1.89
CA THR A 71 19.26 -11.72 -0.60
C THR A 71 19.20 -10.21 -0.82
N LEU A 72 20.03 -9.68 -1.73
CA LEU A 72 20.04 -8.26 -2.06
C LEU A 72 18.70 -7.80 -2.67
N LEU A 73 18.11 -8.62 -3.55
CA LEU A 73 16.78 -8.36 -4.11
C LEU A 73 15.72 -8.29 -3.00
N THR A 74 15.73 -9.25 -2.07
CA THR A 74 14.79 -9.29 -0.94
C THR A 74 14.93 -8.05 -0.05
N LEU A 75 16.15 -7.64 0.28
CA LEU A 75 16.39 -6.41 1.04
C LEU A 75 15.91 -5.16 0.30
N SER A 76 16.12 -5.10 -1.02
CA SER A 76 15.63 -4.00 -1.86
C SER A 76 14.09 -3.93 -1.86
N LEU A 77 13.42 -5.08 -1.95
CA LEU A 77 11.96 -5.15 -1.87
C LEU A 77 11.45 -4.71 -0.49
N LEU A 78 12.08 -5.15 0.60
CA LEU A 78 11.73 -4.74 1.96
C LEU A 78 11.88 -3.22 2.15
N LEU A 79 12.98 -2.63 1.66
CA LEU A 79 13.18 -1.18 1.70
C LEU A 79 12.09 -0.44 0.91
N THR A 80 11.70 -0.99 -0.25
CA THR A 80 10.64 -0.43 -1.09
C THR A 80 9.28 -0.47 -0.37
N TRP A 81 8.96 -1.58 0.30
CA TRP A 81 7.73 -1.72 1.08
C TRP A 81 7.68 -0.75 2.27
N ILE A 82 8.80 -0.58 2.98
CA ILE A 82 8.93 0.42 4.05
C ILE A 82 8.75 1.84 3.50
N ALA A 83 9.31 2.14 2.32
CA ALA A 83 9.15 3.44 1.68
C ALA A 83 7.67 3.72 1.34
N PHE A 84 6.94 2.74 0.82
CA PHE A 84 5.49 2.87 0.58
C PHE A 84 4.69 3.05 1.87
N ALA A 85 5.03 2.33 2.94
CA ALA A 85 4.40 2.52 4.25
C ALA A 85 4.61 3.95 4.77
N TYR A 86 5.84 4.47 4.68
CA TYR A 86 6.17 5.84 5.06
C TYR A 86 5.40 6.88 4.23
N ASP A 87 5.36 6.73 2.90
CA ASP A 87 4.61 7.67 2.05
C ASP A 87 3.10 7.59 2.29
N GLY A 88 2.56 6.40 2.60
CA GLY A 88 1.18 6.20 3.01
C GLY A 88 0.84 6.97 4.29
N TYR A 89 1.72 6.90 5.30
CA TYR A 89 1.61 7.69 6.53
C TYR A 89 1.55 9.19 6.23
N LYS A 90 2.52 9.70 5.47
CA LYS A 90 2.63 11.13 5.13
C LYS A 90 1.48 11.63 4.27
N THR A 91 0.94 10.77 3.40
CA THR A 91 -0.24 11.09 2.60
C THR A 91 -1.48 11.26 3.49
N ALA A 92 -1.66 10.42 4.51
CA ALA A 92 -2.76 10.56 5.46
C ALA A 92 -2.59 11.78 6.38
N GLU A 93 -1.37 12.05 6.83
CA GLU A 93 -1.05 13.24 7.64
C GLU A 93 -1.33 14.53 6.87
N SER A 94 -0.86 14.65 5.64
CA SER A 94 -1.13 15.82 4.78
C SER A 94 -2.61 15.96 4.40
N TYR A 95 -3.33 14.85 4.21
CA TYR A 95 -4.78 14.87 3.98
C TYR A 95 -5.55 15.44 5.18
N ASN A 96 -5.08 15.17 6.40
CA ASN A 96 -5.70 15.65 7.62
C ASN A 96 -5.42 17.14 7.88
N ILE A 97 -4.25 17.65 7.46
CA ILE A 97 -3.86 19.06 7.60
C ILE A 97 -4.49 19.94 6.52
N GLY A 98 -4.61 19.42 5.29
CA GLY A 98 -5.20 20.13 4.14
C GLY A 98 -6.72 20.04 4.04
N LYS A 99 -7.40 19.64 5.11
CA LYS A 99 -8.85 19.71 5.31
C LYS A 99 -9.17 20.89 6.21
#